data_AF-R5NNV9-F1
#
_entry.id   AF-R5NNV9-F1
#
_cell.length_a   1.000
_cell.length_b   1.000
_cell.length_c   1.000
_cell.angle_alpha   90.00
_cell.angle_beta   90.00
_cell.angle_gamma   90.00
#
_symmetry.space_group_name_H-M   'P 1'
#
loop_
_entity.id
_entity.type
_entity.pdbx_description
1 polymer ?
#
loop_
_entity_poly.entity_id
_entity_poly.type
_entity_poly.pdbx_seq_one_letter_code
_entity_poly.pdbx_strand_id
1 'polypeptide(L)'
;MNTGKKYIKLRGDEQPAPADELRALEFMRWYAANTDKLKYYIRGAGYPVDDDLLSATMLKIYDIIALKGRQIKDYTGFFLQSYRGVFINEEKKKTRSACLFAPLSPEKAAGLDAPAPADSGEYEKAVEMLNAEVLEYVRDTFDEVSVSLFEMYVGLSPDISYKRLSAMLGIPFTKVWMSIGNVKKSVVRKFGTKKDFVLSLI
;
A
#
# COMPACT_ATOMS: atom_id res chain seq x y z
N MET A 1 -26.29 2.91 -23.87
CA MET A 1 -26.43 3.59 -22.56
C MET A 1 -25.24 3.21 -21.69
N ASN A 2 -24.39 4.17 -21.30
CA ASN A 2 -23.16 3.92 -20.56
C ASN A 2 -23.42 3.97 -19.06
N THR A 3 -23.46 2.82 -18.40
CA THR A 3 -23.62 2.65 -16.94
C THR A 3 -22.26 2.79 -16.23
N GLY A 4 -21.56 3.91 -16.48
CA GLY A 4 -20.31 4.23 -15.79
C GLY A 4 -20.55 4.39 -14.30
N LYS A 5 -19.93 3.52 -13.48
CA LYS A 5 -19.98 3.59 -12.01
C LYS A 5 -19.44 4.95 -11.55
N LYS A 6 -20.33 5.85 -11.10
CA LYS A 6 -19.95 7.13 -10.50
C LYS A 6 -19.32 6.87 -9.13
N TYR A 7 -18.03 7.15 -9.01
CA TYR A 7 -17.33 7.11 -7.73
C TYR A 7 -17.63 8.41 -6.98
N ILE A 8 -18.49 8.34 -5.96
CA ILE A 8 -18.76 9.46 -5.06
C ILE A 8 -17.51 9.68 -4.20
N LYS A 9 -16.86 10.84 -4.38
CA LYS A 9 -15.80 11.32 -3.49
C LYS A 9 -16.48 12.11 -2.39
N LEU A 10 -16.43 11.60 -1.16
CA LEU A 10 -16.98 12.25 0.03
C LEU A 10 -16.29 13.61 0.24
N ARG A 11 -17.05 14.69 0.39
CA ARG A 11 -16.53 16.06 0.59
C ARG A 11 -16.31 16.46 2.05
N GLY A 12 -16.71 15.63 3.02
CA GLY A 12 -16.53 15.88 4.46
C GLY A 12 -17.79 16.38 5.18
N ASP A 13 -18.75 16.97 4.45
CA ASP A 13 -20.01 17.52 5.00
C ASP A 13 -21.24 16.63 4.73
N GLU A 14 -21.03 15.38 4.31
CA GLU A 14 -22.10 14.48 3.89
C GLU A 14 -22.75 13.83 5.11
N GLN A 15 -24.01 14.17 5.40
CA GLN A 15 -24.81 13.48 6.40
C GLN A 15 -25.31 12.14 5.85
N PRO A 16 -25.25 11.04 6.63
CA PRO A 16 -25.81 9.76 6.24
C PRO A 16 -27.29 9.90 5.91
N ALA A 17 -27.75 9.25 4.84
CA ALA A 17 -29.19 9.06 4.67
C ALA A 17 -29.72 8.15 5.80
N PRO A 18 -30.91 8.40 6.38
CA PRO A 18 -31.43 7.60 7.49
C PRO A 18 -31.50 6.08 7.21
N ALA A 19 -31.78 5.71 5.95
CA ALA A 19 -31.80 4.31 5.51
C ALA A 19 -30.41 3.67 5.39
N ASP A 20 -29.36 4.48 5.21
CA ASP A 20 -27.97 4.03 5.10
C ASP A 20 -27.35 3.88 6.49
N GLU A 21 -27.73 4.76 7.41
CA GLU A 21 -27.40 4.68 8.82
C GLU A 21 -27.98 3.42 9.47
N LEU A 22 -29.24 3.08 9.18
CA LEU A 22 -29.87 1.86 9.69
C LEU A 22 -29.13 0.60 9.23
N ARG A 23 -28.70 0.56 7.96
CA ARG A 23 -27.87 -0.53 7.42
C ARG A 23 -26.48 -0.59 8.07
N ALA A 24 -25.90 0.57 8.38
CA ALA A 24 -24.61 0.63 9.08
C ALA A 24 -24.73 0.11 10.52
N LEU A 25 -25.84 0.39 11.21
CA LEU A 25 -26.15 -0.17 12.53
C LEU A 25 -26.38 -1.69 12.49
N GLU A 26 -27.06 -2.20 11.46
CA GLU A 26 -27.19 -3.64 11.23
C GLU A 26 -25.82 -4.32 11.05
N PHE A 27 -24.93 -3.70 10.27
CA PHE A 27 -23.54 -4.15 10.15
C PHE A 27 -22.81 -4.16 11.50
N MET A 28 -22.95 -3.11 12.32
CA MET A 28 -22.32 -3.04 13.64
C MET A 28 -22.77 -4.18 14.57
N ARG A 29 -24.07 -4.47 14.58
CA ARG A 29 -24.63 -5.61 15.35
C ARG A 29 -24.09 -6.93 14.84
N TRP A 30 -24.03 -7.11 13.52
CA TRP A 30 -23.44 -8.30 12.91
C TRP A 30 -21.96 -8.45 13.28
N TYR A 31 -21.18 -7.37 13.24
CA TYR A 31 -19.76 -7.38 13.59
C TYR A 31 -19.53 -7.81 15.04
N ALA A 32 -20.28 -7.24 15.99
CA ALA A 32 -20.20 -7.61 17.40
C ALA A 32 -20.48 -9.10 17.62
N ALA A 33 -21.47 -9.66 16.91
CA ALA A 33 -21.82 -11.09 17.00
C ALA A 33 -20.84 -12.03 16.28
N ASN A 34 -20.01 -11.53 15.36
CA ASN A 34 -19.12 -12.35 14.51
C ASN A 34 -17.63 -12.08 14.74
N THR A 35 -17.27 -11.30 15.75
CA THR A 35 -15.88 -10.88 16.00
C THR A 35 -14.94 -12.07 16.18
N ASP A 36 -15.31 -13.07 17.00
CA ASP A 36 -14.48 -14.25 17.24
C ASP A 36 -14.27 -15.09 15.97
N LYS A 37 -15.32 -15.21 15.16
CA LYS A 37 -15.27 -15.91 13.87
C LYS A 37 -14.35 -15.18 12.89
N LEU A 38 -14.38 -13.84 12.87
CA LEU A 38 -13.48 -13.03 12.05
C LEU A 38 -12.03 -13.21 12.50
N LYS A 39 -11.76 -13.17 13.82
CA LYS A 39 -10.42 -13.43 14.38
C LYS A 39 -9.89 -14.80 13.97
N TYR A 40 -10.74 -15.83 13.99
CA TYR A 40 -10.38 -17.18 13.53
C TYR A 40 -9.98 -17.20 12.04
N TYR A 41 -10.77 -16.58 11.16
CA TYR A 41 -10.44 -16.54 9.73
C TYR A 41 -9.20 -15.70 9.41
N ILE A 42 -8.99 -14.60 10.12
CA ILE A 42 -7.80 -13.75 9.97
C ILE A 42 -6.54 -14.54 10.33
N ARG A 43 -6.58 -15.26 11.46
CA ARG A 43 -5.49 -16.14 11.89
C ARG A 43 -5.25 -17.27 10.88
N GLY A 44 -6.30 -17.94 10.42
CA GLY A 44 -6.21 -19.00 9.41
C GLY A 44 -5.67 -18.52 8.06
N ALA A 45 -5.82 -17.23 7.74
CA ALA A 45 -5.27 -16.60 6.55
C ALA A 45 -3.83 -16.07 6.73
N GLY A 46 -3.20 -16.27 7.89
CA GLY A 46 -1.82 -15.89 8.16
C GLY A 46 -1.60 -14.40 8.45
N TYR A 47 -2.65 -13.65 8.79
CA TYR A 47 -2.55 -12.24 9.18
C TYR A 47 -2.48 -12.10 10.71
N PRO A 48 -1.78 -11.10 11.24
CA PRO A 48 -1.82 -10.80 12.67
C PRO A 48 -3.25 -10.46 13.06
N VAL A 49 -3.71 -10.99 14.20
CA VAL A 49 -4.99 -10.62 14.80
C VAL A 49 -4.73 -9.44 15.73
N ASP A 50 -4.99 -8.25 15.22
CA ASP A 50 -4.80 -6.98 15.91
C ASP A 50 -6.17 -6.28 16.08
N ASP A 51 -6.49 -5.91 17.31
CA ASP A 51 -7.76 -5.26 17.68
C ASP A 51 -7.87 -3.82 17.12
N ASP A 52 -6.74 -3.13 16.91
CA ASP A 52 -6.71 -1.81 16.28
C ASP A 52 -7.02 -1.91 14.78
N LEU A 53 -6.43 -2.91 14.10
CA LEU A 53 -6.73 -3.20 12.69
C LEU A 53 -8.19 -3.63 12.51
N LEU A 54 -8.74 -4.40 13.44
CA LEU A 54 -10.14 -4.82 13.43
C LEU A 54 -11.06 -3.61 13.55
N SER A 55 -10.79 -2.73 14.52
CA SER A 55 -11.54 -1.50 14.76
C SER A 55 -11.45 -0.54 13.57
N ALA A 56 -10.26 -0.31 13.02
CA ALA A 56 -10.05 0.52 11.84
C ALA A 56 -10.78 -0.04 10.60
N THR A 57 -10.82 -1.36 10.45
CA THR A 57 -11.54 -2.03 9.36
C THR A 57 -13.05 -1.89 9.52
N MET A 58 -13.56 -2.09 10.74
CA MET A 58 -14.96 -1.90 11.07
C MET A 58 -15.42 -0.46 10.77
N LEU A 59 -14.68 0.56 11.24
CA LEU A 59 -15.01 1.97 11.01
C LEU A 59 -15.03 2.31 9.52
N LYS A 60 -14.04 1.82 8.76
CA LYS A 60 -13.99 2.02 7.32
C LYS A 60 -15.18 1.41 6.59
N ILE A 61 -15.67 0.25 7.02
CA ILE A 61 -16.85 -0.38 6.42
C ILE A 61 -18.12 0.37 6.82
N TYR A 62 -18.22 0.81 8.08
CA TYR A 62 -19.29 1.68 8.56
C TYR A 62 -19.41 2.93 7.68
N ASP A 63 -18.32 3.66 7.46
CA ASP A 63 -18.30 4.85 6.59
C ASP A 63 -18.73 4.54 5.15
N ILE A 64 -18.36 3.37 4.62
CA ILE A 64 -18.75 2.93 3.28
C ILE A 64 -20.26 2.65 3.19
N ILE A 65 -20.87 2.14 4.26
CA ILE A 65 -22.31 1.89 4.29
C ILE A 65 -23.07 3.19 4.56
N ALA A 66 -22.72 3.90 5.64
CA ALA A 66 -23.42 5.09 6.12
C ALA A 66 -23.28 6.29 5.19
N LEU A 67 -22.06 6.57 4.69
CA LEU A 67 -21.79 7.78 3.89
C LEU A 67 -21.87 7.52 2.39
N LYS A 68 -21.53 6.32 1.93
CA LYS A 68 -21.55 5.98 0.48
C LYS A 68 -22.75 5.14 0.06
N GLY A 69 -23.65 4.81 0.99
CA GLY A 69 -24.88 4.05 0.74
C GLY A 69 -24.67 2.63 0.21
N ARG A 70 -23.44 2.08 0.30
CA ARG A 70 -23.13 0.79 -0.33
C ARG A 70 -23.90 -0.34 0.34
N GLN A 71 -24.60 -1.14 -0.47
CA GLN A 71 -25.18 -2.39 -0.01
C GLN A 71 -24.13 -3.51 -0.03
N ILE A 72 -23.97 -4.21 1.09
CA ILE A 72 -23.04 -5.34 1.22
C ILE A 72 -23.88 -6.59 1.47
N LYS A 73 -23.74 -7.58 0.60
CA LYS A 73 -24.47 -8.87 0.70
C LYS A 73 -23.75 -9.89 1.57
N ASP A 74 -22.41 -9.92 1.50
CA ASP A 74 -21.56 -10.79 2.30
C ASP A 74 -20.63 -9.94 3.18
N TYR A 75 -21.02 -9.78 4.44
CA TYR A 75 -20.23 -9.03 5.40
C TYR A 75 -18.90 -9.74 5.74
N THR A 76 -18.84 -11.08 5.72
CA THR A 76 -17.63 -11.81 6.11
C THR A 76 -16.54 -11.62 5.06
N GLY A 77 -16.84 -11.92 3.79
CA GLY A 77 -15.88 -11.78 2.70
C GLY A 77 -15.45 -10.33 2.52
N PHE A 78 -16.39 -9.39 2.62
CA PHE A 78 -16.09 -7.97 2.50
C PHE A 78 -15.22 -7.46 3.66
N PHE A 79 -15.46 -7.93 4.87
CA PHE A 79 -14.65 -7.59 6.04
C PHE A 79 -13.21 -8.10 5.89
N LEU A 80 -13.03 -9.38 5.57
CA LEU A 80 -11.69 -9.97 5.40
C LEU A 80 -10.90 -9.29 4.28
N GLN A 81 -11.56 -8.94 3.16
CA GLN A 81 -10.91 -8.19 2.09
C GLN A 81 -10.50 -6.78 2.56
N SER A 82 -11.37 -6.10 3.29
CA SER A 82 -11.11 -4.76 3.80
C SER A 82 -9.99 -4.78 4.85
N TYR A 83 -9.97 -5.79 5.72
CA TYR A 83 -8.95 -6.03 6.74
C TYR A 83 -7.56 -6.15 6.14
N ARG A 84 -7.42 -7.01 5.13
CA ARG A 84 -6.16 -7.14 4.37
C ARG A 84 -5.71 -5.81 3.78
N GLY A 85 -6.64 -5.02 3.25
CA GLY A 85 -6.35 -3.70 2.70
C GLY A 85 -5.91 -2.68 3.75
N VAL A 86 -6.47 -2.73 4.97
CA VAL A 86 -6.07 -1.86 6.10
C VAL A 86 -4.70 -2.29 6.60
N PHE A 87 -4.48 -3.59 6.83
CA PHE A 87 -3.18 -4.14 7.23
C PHE A 87 -2.05 -3.76 6.27
N ILE A 88 -2.23 -3.96 4.95
CA ILE A 88 -1.20 -3.59 3.97
C ILE A 88 -0.91 -2.08 3.99
N ASN A 89 -1.92 -1.25 4.23
CA ASN A 89 -1.73 0.20 4.33
C ASN A 89 -1.02 0.60 5.61
N GLU A 90 -1.31 -0.08 6.72
CA GLU A 90 -0.64 0.09 8.01
C GLU A 90 0.82 -0.33 7.94
N GLU A 91 1.13 -1.50 7.39
CA GLU A 91 2.50 -1.95 7.16
C GLU A 91 3.26 -0.95 6.29
N LYS A 92 2.65 -0.46 5.20
CA LYS A 92 3.24 0.60 4.39
C LYS A 92 3.50 1.89 5.19
N LYS A 93 2.63 2.26 6.13
CA LYS A 93 2.85 3.42 6.99
C LYS A 93 3.98 3.14 7.99
N LYS A 94 4.01 1.97 8.63
CA LYS A 94 5.05 1.57 9.58
C LYS A 94 6.42 1.51 8.90
N THR A 95 6.54 0.90 7.73
CA THR A 95 7.78 0.89 6.94
C THR A 95 8.23 2.32 6.60
N ARG A 96 7.29 3.21 6.23
CA ARG A 96 7.61 4.63 5.96
C ARG A 96 8.04 5.39 7.22
N SER A 97 7.39 5.14 8.36
CA SER A 97 7.71 5.80 9.63
C SER A 97 9.00 5.27 10.26
N ALA A 98 9.31 3.98 10.10
CA ALA A 98 10.57 3.38 10.56
C ALA A 98 11.78 3.94 9.80
N CYS A 99 11.62 4.30 8.52
CA CYS A 99 12.64 5.03 7.76
C CYS A 99 12.79 6.51 8.18
N LEU A 100 11.78 7.10 8.83
CA LEU A 100 11.80 8.50 9.29
C LEU A 100 12.37 8.66 10.71
N PHE A 101 12.40 7.58 11.50
CA PHE A 101 12.95 7.55 12.85
C PHE A 101 13.89 6.37 13.02
N ALA A 102 15.00 6.34 12.26
CA ALA A 102 16.19 5.68 12.77
C ALA A 102 16.81 6.64 13.79
N PRO A 103 16.81 6.35 15.10
CA PRO A 103 17.65 7.10 16.00
C PRO A 103 19.09 6.75 15.64
N LEU A 104 19.84 7.74 15.16
CA LEU A 104 21.29 7.74 15.32
C LEU A 104 21.56 7.86 16.82
N SER A 105 21.48 6.73 17.55
CA SER A 105 22.01 6.69 18.91
C SER A 105 23.46 6.22 18.80
N PRO A 106 24.45 7.07 19.14
CA PRO A 106 25.78 6.59 19.36
C PRO A 106 25.79 5.83 20.70
N GLU A 107 26.57 4.76 20.74
CA GLU A 107 27.04 4.04 21.93
C GLU A 107 26.11 2.99 22.59
N LYS A 108 26.61 1.73 22.47
CA LYS A 108 26.59 0.67 23.48
C LYS A 108 25.23 0.20 24.02
N ALA A 109 24.73 -0.89 23.45
CA ALA A 109 24.20 -1.99 24.23
C ALA A 109 25.12 -3.20 24.01
N ALA A 110 26.02 -3.42 24.98
CA ALA A 110 26.77 -4.66 25.09
C ALA A 110 25.81 -5.80 25.48
N GLY A 111 25.99 -6.95 24.83
CA GLY A 111 25.43 -8.23 25.26
C GLY A 111 24.04 -8.53 24.73
N LEU A 112 23.99 -9.08 23.52
CA LEU A 112 23.08 -10.16 23.09
C LEU A 112 23.56 -10.56 21.68
N ASP A 113 23.85 -11.85 21.50
CA ASP A 113 24.39 -12.45 20.26
C ASP A 113 23.63 -11.97 19.01
N ALA A 114 24.18 -10.97 18.33
CA ALA A 114 23.78 -10.60 16.98
C ALA A 114 24.67 -11.38 16.00
N PRO A 115 24.10 -12.11 15.02
CA PRO A 115 24.90 -12.73 13.98
C PRO A 115 25.69 -11.64 13.23
N ALA A 116 26.96 -11.94 12.95
CA ALA A 116 27.95 -11.01 12.43
C ALA A 116 27.43 -10.10 11.30
N PRO A 117 27.79 -8.80 11.27
CA PRO A 117 27.43 -7.92 10.18
C PRO A 117 28.13 -8.42 8.91
N ALA A 118 27.35 -8.92 7.96
CA ALA A 118 27.82 -9.09 6.59
C ALA A 118 28.26 -7.72 6.06
N ASP A 119 29.39 -7.71 5.36
CA ASP A 119 30.15 -6.56 4.88
C ASP A 119 29.25 -5.48 4.23
N SER A 120 29.04 -4.37 4.95
CA SER A 120 28.12 -3.31 4.53
C SER A 120 28.57 -2.58 3.26
N GLY A 121 29.87 -2.58 2.96
CA GLY A 121 30.42 -1.95 1.76
C GLY A 121 30.22 -2.78 0.49
N GLU A 122 30.17 -4.11 0.59
CA GLU A 122 29.87 -4.98 -0.55
C GLU A 122 28.38 -4.94 -0.92
N TYR A 123 27.50 -4.82 0.08
CA TYR A 123 26.07 -4.68 -0.13
C TYR A 123 25.72 -3.38 -0.86
N GLU A 124 26.31 -2.25 -0.45
CA GLU A 124 26.06 -0.94 -1.05
C GLU A 124 26.48 -0.90 -2.53
N LYS A 125 27.67 -1.43 -2.84
CA LYS A 125 28.13 -1.56 -4.24
C LYS A 125 27.23 -2.46 -5.08
N ALA A 126 26.73 -3.56 -4.50
CA ALA A 126 25.81 -4.46 -5.19
C ALA A 126 24.46 -3.78 -5.50
N VAL A 127 23.96 -2.93 -4.60
CA VAL A 127 22.77 -2.10 -4.83
C VAL A 127 23.02 -1.08 -5.96
N GLU A 128 24.13 -0.35 -5.92
CA GLU A 128 24.47 0.65 -6.95
C GLU A 128 24.59 0.04 -8.34
N MET A 129 25.30 -1.09 -8.46
CA MET A 129 25.42 -1.82 -9.73
C MET A 129 24.06 -2.29 -10.24
N LEU A 130 23.21 -2.83 -9.36
CA LEU A 130 21.89 -3.28 -9.77
C LEU A 130 20.99 -2.10 -10.20
N ASN A 131 21.10 -0.96 -9.52
CA ASN A 131 20.36 0.25 -9.89
C ASN A 131 20.74 0.70 -11.32
N ALA A 132 22.04 0.68 -11.64
CA ALA A 132 22.53 0.97 -12.99
C ALA A 132 21.98 -0.04 -14.02
N GLU A 133 22.07 -1.35 -13.75
CA GLU A 133 21.53 -2.41 -14.62
C GLU A 133 20.02 -2.25 -14.87
N VAL A 134 19.26 -1.90 -13.84
CA VAL A 134 17.81 -1.69 -13.94
C VAL A 134 17.49 -0.47 -14.78
N LEU A 135 18.19 0.65 -14.58
CA LEU A 135 17.96 1.87 -15.34
C LEU A 135 18.33 1.71 -16.81
N GLU A 136 19.45 1.03 -17.11
CA GLU A 136 19.85 0.68 -18.47
C GLU A 136 18.79 -0.19 -19.15
N TYR A 137 18.35 -1.27 -18.49
CA TYR A 137 17.27 -2.10 -18.99
C TYR A 137 15.98 -1.31 -19.27
N VAL A 138 15.62 -0.37 -18.40
CA VAL A 138 14.42 0.46 -18.58
C VAL A 138 14.57 1.37 -19.80
N ARG A 139 15.73 2.03 -19.96
CA ARG A 139 16.03 2.91 -21.10
C ARG A 139 15.99 2.17 -22.44
N ASP A 140 16.46 0.93 -22.47
CA ASP A 140 16.47 0.11 -23.69
C ASP A 140 15.11 -0.50 -24.06
N THR A 141 14.22 -0.68 -23.08
CA THR A 141 12.98 -1.46 -23.26
C THR A 141 11.73 -0.60 -23.45
N PHE A 142 11.72 0.63 -22.92
CA PHE A 142 10.52 1.47 -22.84
C PHE A 142 10.66 2.76 -23.66
N ASP A 143 9.52 3.36 -24.01
CA ASP A 143 9.50 4.66 -24.67
C ASP A 143 10.01 5.78 -23.74
N GLU A 144 10.57 6.84 -24.34
CA GLU A 144 11.20 7.96 -23.65
C GLU A 144 10.32 8.60 -22.55
N VAL A 145 9.01 8.67 -22.78
CA VAL A 145 8.06 9.23 -21.79
C VAL A 145 7.92 8.30 -20.60
N SER A 146 7.85 7.00 -20.82
CA SER A 146 7.80 6.00 -19.74
C SER A 146 9.10 5.91 -18.95
N VAL A 147 10.24 6.02 -19.63
CA VAL A 147 11.56 6.09 -19.00
C VAL A 147 11.64 7.33 -18.11
N SER A 148 11.31 8.50 -18.65
CA SER A 148 11.36 9.77 -17.91
C SER A 148 10.45 9.77 -16.68
N LEU A 149 9.22 9.25 -16.82
CA LEU A 149 8.27 9.14 -15.70
C LEU A 149 8.77 8.17 -14.61
N PHE A 150 9.42 7.08 -15.00
CA PHE A 150 9.98 6.12 -14.08
C PHE A 150 11.20 6.70 -13.34
N GLU A 151 12.13 7.34 -14.05
CA GLU A 151 13.31 7.99 -13.45
C GLU A 151 12.93 9.11 -12.49
N MET A 152 12.00 10.00 -12.89
CA MET A 152 11.47 11.04 -12.00
C MET A 152 10.80 10.45 -10.77
N TYR A 153 10.07 9.34 -10.92
CA TYR A 153 9.43 8.69 -9.78
C TYR A 153 10.45 8.08 -8.83
N VAL A 154 11.44 7.34 -9.34
CA VAL A 154 12.48 6.70 -8.51
C VAL A 154 13.34 7.76 -7.81
N GLY A 155 13.78 8.79 -8.54
CA GLY A 155 14.64 9.86 -8.00
C GLY A 155 13.95 10.77 -6.99
N LEU A 156 12.62 10.84 -6.99
CA LEU A 156 11.83 11.62 -6.02
C LEU A 156 11.10 10.74 -5.00
N SER A 157 11.28 9.42 -5.07
CA SER A 157 10.72 8.50 -4.07
C SER A 157 11.51 8.62 -2.78
N PRO A 158 10.87 8.62 -1.59
CA PRO A 158 9.44 8.37 -1.34
C PRO A 158 8.55 9.64 -1.31
N ASP A 159 9.13 10.83 -1.51
CA ASP A 159 8.46 12.13 -1.34
C ASP A 159 7.41 12.45 -2.41
N ILE A 160 7.41 11.66 -3.50
CA ILE A 160 6.46 11.77 -4.60
C ILE A 160 5.47 10.58 -4.61
N SER A 161 4.20 10.89 -4.90
CA SER A 161 3.21 9.89 -5.27
C SER A 161 2.85 10.06 -6.75
N TYR A 162 2.32 9.02 -7.40
CA TYR A 162 1.85 9.13 -8.79
C TYR A 162 0.81 10.24 -8.99
N LYS A 163 0.00 10.55 -7.96
CA LYS A 163 -0.96 11.69 -8.01
C LYS A 163 -0.23 13.03 -7.98
N ARG A 164 0.81 13.15 -7.15
CA ARG A 164 1.63 14.37 -7.06
C ARG A 164 2.46 14.57 -8.32
N LEU A 165 3.03 13.49 -8.87
CA LEU A 165 3.75 13.50 -10.15
C LEU A 165 2.84 13.88 -11.32
N SER A 166 1.63 13.29 -11.36
CA SER A 166 0.58 13.64 -12.32
C SER A 166 0.20 15.13 -12.25
N ALA A 167 0.00 15.66 -11.04
CA ALA A 167 -0.33 17.07 -10.83
C ALA A 167 0.84 17.99 -11.23
N MET A 168 2.07 17.63 -10.87
CA MET A 168 3.28 18.42 -11.18
C MET A 168 3.55 18.53 -12.68
N LEU A 169 3.33 17.44 -13.42
CA LEU A 169 3.62 17.37 -14.85
C LEU A 169 2.42 17.71 -15.75
N GLY A 170 1.23 17.93 -15.17
CA GLY A 170 0.00 18.14 -15.93
C GLY A 170 -0.45 16.90 -16.74
N ILE A 171 0.05 15.71 -16.40
CA ILE A 171 -0.25 14.45 -17.11
C ILE A 171 -1.38 13.73 -16.37
N PRO A 172 -2.35 13.09 -17.05
CA PRO A 172 -3.40 12.31 -16.40
C PRO A 172 -2.85 11.22 -15.49
N PHE A 173 -3.40 11.11 -14.27
CA PHE A 173 -3.00 10.13 -13.27
C PHE A 173 -2.98 8.69 -13.79
N THR A 174 -3.97 8.32 -14.62
CA THR A 174 -4.06 6.99 -15.23
C THR A 174 -2.88 6.70 -16.15
N LYS A 175 -2.39 7.71 -16.89
CA LYS A 175 -1.24 7.57 -17.79
C LYS A 175 0.06 7.40 -17.00
N VAL A 176 0.25 8.20 -15.94
CA VAL A 176 1.40 8.06 -15.01
C VAL A 176 1.39 6.70 -14.32
N TRP A 177 0.23 6.27 -13.80
CA TRP A 177 0.05 4.99 -13.14
C TRP A 177 0.35 3.80 -14.06
N MET A 178 -0.21 3.81 -15.28
CA MET A 178 -0.02 2.71 -16.23
C MET A 178 1.41 2.63 -16.74
N SER A 179 2.02 3.78 -17.05
CA SER A 179 3.40 3.85 -17.54
C SER A 179 4.38 3.31 -16.50
N ILE A 180 4.42 3.90 -15.30
CA ILE A 180 5.33 3.46 -14.23
C ILE A 180 5.00 2.02 -13.78
N GLY A 181 3.72 1.67 -13.72
CA GLY A 181 3.28 0.32 -13.34
C GLY A 181 3.71 -0.76 -14.34
N ASN A 182 3.76 -0.45 -15.63
CA ASN A 182 4.24 -1.37 -16.66
C ASN A 182 5.76 -1.57 -16.56
N VAL A 183 6.51 -0.47 -16.35
CA VAL A 183 7.96 -0.53 -16.13
C VAL A 183 8.28 -1.39 -14.91
N LYS A 184 7.67 -1.11 -13.75
CA LYS A 184 7.86 -1.88 -12.51
C LYS A 184 7.57 -3.37 -12.69
N LYS A 185 6.47 -3.74 -13.36
CA LYS A 185 6.14 -5.15 -13.63
C LYS A 185 7.19 -5.84 -14.49
N SER A 186 7.76 -5.14 -15.46
CA SER A 186 8.78 -5.70 -16.35
C SER A 186 10.12 -5.86 -15.64
N VAL A 187 10.53 -4.86 -14.85
CA VAL A 187 11.70 -4.93 -13.97
C VAL A 187 11.58 -6.12 -13.01
N VAL A 188 10.44 -6.28 -12.32
CA VAL A 188 10.21 -7.43 -11.43
C VAL A 188 10.24 -8.76 -12.20
N ARG A 189 9.77 -8.80 -13.44
CA ARG A 189 9.85 -10.03 -14.26
C ARG A 189 11.30 -10.37 -14.64
N LYS A 190 12.11 -9.36 -14.97
CA LYS A 190 13.50 -9.53 -15.44
C LYS A 190 14.49 -9.77 -14.29
N PHE A 191 14.32 -9.06 -13.17
CA PHE A 191 15.25 -9.05 -12.03
C PHE A 191 14.65 -9.68 -10.76
N GLY A 192 13.48 -10.30 -10.84
CA GLY A 192 12.73 -10.83 -9.68
C GLY A 192 13.40 -11.98 -8.92
N THR A 193 14.57 -12.46 -9.33
CA THR A 193 15.43 -13.34 -8.52
C THR A 193 16.29 -12.56 -7.52
N LYS A 194 16.49 -11.24 -7.73
CA LYS A 194 17.21 -10.30 -6.86
C LYS A 194 16.24 -9.43 -6.04
N LYS A 195 15.17 -10.02 -5.49
CA LYS A 195 14.01 -9.27 -4.90
C LYS A 195 14.41 -8.26 -3.83
N ASP A 196 15.35 -8.62 -2.96
CA ASP A 196 15.73 -7.78 -1.82
C ASP A 196 16.37 -6.47 -2.27
N PHE A 197 17.04 -6.46 -3.43
CA PHE A 197 17.66 -5.29 -4.04
C PHE A 197 16.71 -4.55 -5.01
N VAL A 198 15.76 -5.26 -5.64
CA VAL A 198 14.78 -4.62 -6.54
C VAL A 198 13.70 -3.87 -5.75
N LEU A 199 13.42 -4.28 -4.51
CA LEU A 199 12.43 -3.63 -3.65
C LEU A 199 12.95 -2.32 -3.03
N SER A 200 14.26 -2.09 -2.95
CA SER A 200 14.82 -0.79 -2.55
C SER A 200 14.66 0.27 -3.64
N LEU A 201 14.44 -0.14 -4.90
CA LEU A 201 14.25 0.72 -6.07
C LEU A 201 12.78 1.12 -6.35
N ILE A 202 11.79 0.40 -5.78
CA ILE A 202 10.37 0.42 -6.22
C ILE A 202 9.44 1.01 -5.16
#